data_AF-A0A8C3SVF4-F1
#
_entry.id   AF-A0A8C3SVF4-F1
#
_cell.length_a   1.000
_cell.length_b   1.000
_cell.length_c   1.000
_cell.angle_alpha   90.00
_cell.angle_beta   90.00
_cell.angle_gamma   90.00
#
_symmetry.space_group_name_H-M   'P 1'
#
loop_
_entity.id
_entity.type
_entity.pdbx_description
1 polymer ?
#
loop_
_entity_poly.entity_id
_entity_poly.type
_entity_poly.pdbx_seq_one_letter_code
_entity_poly.pdbx_strand_id
1 'polypeptide(L)'
;PNARSLTLQSNGTVTALQMHFGEHKMEEVEECQENIKNLLNPCLLCQKRPRDGNIVHGRSAHLVACFKCAKMLKKRRLPCPVCKKQIQMVIRIFMG
;
A
#
# COMPACT_ATOMS: atom_id res chain seq x y z
N PRO A 1 0.98 19.55 8.32
CA PRO A 1 2.34 20.00 7.95
C PRO A 1 2.59 19.77 6.45
N ASN A 2 2.22 20.72 5.59
CA ASN A 2 2.56 20.67 4.17
C ASN A 2 3.27 21.98 3.81
N ALA A 3 4.54 21.87 3.43
CA ALA A 3 5.35 22.99 2.94
C ALA A 3 4.90 23.37 1.53
N ARG A 4 4.57 24.66 1.35
CA ARG A 4 4.22 25.24 0.05
C ARG A 4 5.50 25.60 -0.69
N SER A 5 5.68 25.10 -1.92
CA SER A 5 6.67 25.66 -2.83
C SER A 5 6.14 26.99 -3.37
N LEU A 6 6.90 28.06 -3.17
CA LEU A 6 6.60 29.40 -3.66
C LEU A 6 7.26 29.57 -5.02
N THR A 7 6.49 29.89 -6.06
CA THR A 7 7.01 30.52 -7.26
C THR A 7 6.33 31.87 -7.42
N LEU A 8 7.16 32.91 -7.36
CA LEU A 8 6.78 34.31 -7.53
C LEU A 8 7.07 34.69 -8.99
N GLN A 9 6.06 35.07 -9.76
CA GLN A 9 6.29 35.94 -10.92
C GLN A 9 5.23 37.04 -11.00
N SER A 10 5.78 38.21 -11.32
CA SER A 10 5.28 39.57 -11.30
C SER A 10 4.22 39.85 -12.36
N ASN A 11 3.07 40.37 -11.94
CA ASN A 11 2.48 41.65 -12.40
C ASN A 11 0.98 41.73 -12.07
N GLY A 12 0.64 42.47 -11.00
CA GLY A 12 -0.24 43.63 -11.12
C GLY A 12 -1.73 43.49 -11.48
N THR A 13 -2.40 42.36 -11.30
CA THR A 13 -3.89 42.32 -11.28
C THR A 13 -4.40 41.33 -10.25
N VAL A 14 -5.19 41.81 -9.28
CA VAL A 14 -5.87 40.97 -8.30
C VAL A 14 -7.07 40.31 -8.99
N THR A 15 -6.85 39.23 -9.71
CA THR A 15 -7.95 38.38 -10.16
C THR A 15 -8.45 37.65 -8.92
N ALA A 16 -9.73 37.81 -8.59
CA ALA A 16 -10.38 37.05 -7.53
C ALA A 16 -10.04 35.56 -7.73
N LEU A 17 -9.31 34.98 -6.76
CA LEU A 17 -9.01 33.56 -6.78
C LEU A 17 -10.33 32.84 -6.51
N GLN A 18 -11.03 32.50 -7.60
CA GLN A 18 -12.26 31.72 -7.59
C GLN A 18 -11.96 30.44 -6.81
N MET A 19 -12.45 30.37 -5.58
CA MET A 19 -12.41 29.15 -4.80
C MET A 19 -13.40 28.18 -5.44
N HIS A 20 -12.91 27.40 -6.42
CA HIS A 20 -13.65 26.24 -6.93
C HIS A 20 -13.70 25.19 -5.82
N PHE A 21 -14.74 25.28 -4.99
CA PHE A 21 -15.23 24.15 -4.21
C PHE A 21 -16.10 23.29 -5.14
N GLY A 22 -15.50 22.28 -5.74
CA GLY A 22 -16.24 21.27 -6.51
C GLY A 22 -15.29 20.32 -7.23
N GLU A 23 -15.64 19.02 -7.22
CA GLU A 23 -15.11 17.94 -8.07
C GLU A 23 -13.99 17.01 -7.54
N HIS A 24 -13.68 17.00 -6.24
CA HIS A 24 -12.64 16.09 -5.70
C HIS A 24 -13.12 14.68 -5.27
N LYS A 25 -14.35 14.26 -5.61
CA LYS A 25 -14.97 13.06 -5.00
C LYS A 25 -14.80 11.76 -5.81
N MET A 26 -14.39 11.82 -7.07
CA MET A 26 -14.37 10.66 -7.97
C MET A 26 -13.02 9.92 -7.96
N GLU A 27 -11.91 10.64 -7.82
CA GLU A 27 -10.56 10.06 -7.80
C GLU A 27 -10.29 9.27 -6.50
N GLU A 28 -10.76 9.75 -5.34
CA GLU A 28 -10.59 9.07 -4.05
C GLU A 28 -11.32 7.71 -3.98
N VAL A 29 -12.45 7.58 -4.69
CA VAL A 29 -13.25 6.34 -4.72
C VAL A 29 -12.58 5.26 -5.56
N GLU A 30 -12.01 5.61 -6.71
CA GLU A 30 -11.27 4.69 -7.58
C GLU A 30 -10.02 4.13 -6.88
N GLU A 31 -9.25 5.00 -6.19
CA GLU A 31 -8.06 4.58 -5.45
C GLU A 31 -8.39 3.56 -4.34
N CYS A 32 -9.46 3.79 -3.58
CA CYS A 32 -9.90 2.86 -2.54
C CYS A 32 -10.34 1.52 -3.12
N GLN A 33 -11.04 1.52 -4.27
CA GLN A 33 -11.44 0.30 -4.96
C GLN A 33 -10.24 -0.52 -5.42
N GLU A 34 -9.23 0.11 -6.02
CA GLU A 34 -8.02 -0.57 -6.47
C GLU A 34 -7.20 -1.14 -5.30
N ASN A 35 -7.13 -0.40 -4.20
CA ASN A 35 -6.49 -0.87 -2.97
C ASN A 35 -7.19 -2.12 -2.41
N ILE A 36 -8.52 -2.14 -2.38
CA ILE A 36 -9.30 -3.32 -1.95
C ILE A 36 -9.04 -4.52 -2.88
N LYS A 37 -9.09 -4.31 -4.20
CA LYS A 37 -8.79 -5.37 -5.19
C LYS A 37 -7.39 -5.95 -4.96
N ASN A 38 -6.41 -5.11 -4.66
CA ASN A 38 -5.04 -5.52 -4.38
C ASN A 38 -4.88 -6.36 -3.10
N LEU A 39 -5.70 -6.12 -2.08
CA LEU A 39 -5.77 -6.95 -0.88
C LEU A 39 -6.45 -8.31 -1.15
N LEU A 40 -7.43 -8.33 -2.05
CA LEU A 40 -8.15 -9.55 -2.46
C LEU A 40 -7.36 -10.42 -3.45
N ASN A 41 -6.32 -9.86 -4.09
CA ASN A 41 -5.47 -10.61 -5.01
C ASN A 41 -4.91 -11.89 -4.36
N PRO A 42 -4.79 -12.99 -5.13
CA PRO A 42 -4.24 -14.23 -4.61
C PRO A 42 -2.77 -14.08 -4.21
N CYS A 43 -2.33 -15.01 -3.37
CA CYS A 43 -0.93 -15.19 -2.95
C CYS A 43 0.00 -15.26 -4.17
N LEU A 44 1.02 -14.41 -4.23
CA LEU A 44 1.96 -14.35 -5.36
C LEU A 44 2.72 -15.66 -5.60
N LEU A 45 2.90 -16.47 -4.56
CA LEU A 45 3.69 -17.70 -4.64
C LEU A 45 2.90 -18.91 -5.13
N CYS A 46 1.59 -18.96 -4.85
CA CYS A 46 0.79 -20.14 -5.16
C CYS A 46 -0.43 -19.85 -6.01
N GLN A 47 -0.80 -18.59 -6.19
CA GLN A 47 -1.91 -18.12 -7.02
C GLN A 47 -3.24 -18.85 -6.75
N LYS A 48 -3.44 -19.29 -5.50
CA LYS A 48 -4.53 -20.20 -5.10
C LYS A 48 -5.27 -19.80 -3.82
N ARG A 49 -4.61 -19.06 -2.93
CA ARG A 49 -5.11 -18.74 -1.59
C ARG A 49 -5.08 -17.22 -1.39
N PRO A 50 -5.96 -16.65 -0.56
CA PRO A 50 -5.92 -15.24 -0.23
C PRO A 50 -4.59 -14.86 0.43
N ARG A 51 -4.25 -13.58 0.38
CA ARG A 51 -3.11 -13.03 1.11
C ARG A 51 -3.49 -12.86 2.58
N ASP A 52 -3.34 -13.94 3.35
CA ASP A 52 -3.58 -13.98 4.80
C ASP A 52 -2.27 -14.11 5.61
N GLY A 53 -1.10 -14.07 4.97
CA GLY A 53 0.20 -14.29 5.61
C GLY A 53 1.08 -13.04 5.58
N ASN A 54 1.06 -12.26 6.66
CA ASN A 54 1.88 -11.05 6.79
C ASN A 54 3.35 -11.40 7.04
N ILE A 55 4.26 -10.94 6.18
CA ILE A 55 5.70 -11.19 6.28
C ILE A 55 6.37 -10.02 7.01
N VAL A 56 6.72 -10.21 8.28
CA VAL A 56 7.24 -9.14 9.16
C VAL A 56 8.77 -9.07 9.13
N HIS A 57 9.30 -7.86 9.00
CA HIS A 57 10.72 -7.54 9.11
C HIS A 57 10.90 -6.09 9.63
N GLY A 58 11.66 -5.95 10.71
CA GLY A 58 11.81 -4.66 11.40
C GLY A 58 10.48 -4.19 11.99
N ARG A 59 10.10 -2.95 11.67
CA ARG A 59 8.83 -2.34 12.08
C ARG A 59 7.75 -2.37 10.98
N SER A 60 7.94 -3.22 9.97
CA SER A 60 7.10 -3.24 8.76
C SER A 60 6.75 -4.67 8.34
N ALA A 61 5.76 -4.81 7.47
CA ALA A 61 5.38 -6.09 6.89
C ALA A 61 4.92 -5.95 5.43
N HIS A 62 5.04 -7.04 4.65
CA HIS A 62 4.45 -7.14 3.32
C HIS A 62 3.38 -8.23 3.29
N LEU A 63 2.17 -7.86 2.86
CA LEU A 63 1.04 -8.78 2.67
C LEU A 63 0.96 -9.22 1.21
N VAL A 64 1.78 -10.19 0.83
CA VAL A 64 1.91 -10.66 -0.56
C VAL A 64 1.72 -12.16 -0.73
N ALA A 65 1.58 -12.90 0.37
CA ALA A 65 1.54 -14.34 0.39
C ALA A 65 0.42 -14.85 1.31
N CYS A 66 -0.08 -16.05 1.04
CA CYS A 66 -0.90 -16.76 2.02
C CYS A 66 -0.03 -17.25 3.19
N PHE A 67 -0.66 -17.49 4.34
CA PHE A 67 0.00 -17.89 5.58
C PHE A 67 0.85 -19.16 5.41
N LYS A 68 0.36 -20.15 4.63
CA LYS A 68 1.11 -21.39 4.36
C LYS A 68 2.41 -21.11 3.59
N CYS A 69 2.35 -20.27 2.55
CA CYS A 69 3.52 -19.89 1.75
C CYS A 69 4.48 -19.01 2.55
N ALA A 70 3.97 -18.04 3.31
CA ALA A 70 4.79 -17.18 4.16
C ALA A 70 5.53 -18.00 5.24
N LYS A 71 4.86 -18.94 5.93
CA LYS A 71 5.51 -19.85 6.88
C LYS A 71 6.60 -20.69 6.23
N MET A 72 6.37 -21.17 5.01
CA MET A 72 7.38 -21.92 4.26
C MET A 72 8.62 -21.06 3.99
N LEU A 73 8.46 -19.80 3.54
CA LEU A 73 9.57 -18.88 3.34
C LEU A 73 10.40 -18.70 4.61
N LYS A 74 9.73 -18.40 5.75
CA LYS A 74 10.40 -18.26 7.05
C LYS A 74 11.13 -19.54 7.46
N LYS A 75 10.48 -20.72 7.34
CA LYS A 75 11.07 -22.02 7.70
C LYS A 75 12.33 -22.32 6.88
N ARG A 76 12.31 -22.00 5.58
CA ARG A 76 13.44 -22.17 4.66
C ARG A 76 14.48 -21.05 4.76
N ARG A 77 14.31 -20.10 5.69
CA ARG A 77 15.16 -18.91 5.86
C ARG A 77 15.30 -18.09 4.57
N LEU A 78 14.29 -18.13 3.70
CA LEU A 78 14.24 -17.33 2.48
C LEU A 78 13.86 -15.88 2.83
N PRO A 79 14.39 -14.89 2.08
CA PRO A 79 14.08 -13.50 2.33
C PRO A 79 12.66 -13.12 1.89
N CYS A 80 12.18 -11.95 2.31
CA CYS A 80 10.94 -11.36 1.84
C CYS A 80 10.95 -11.27 0.29
N PRO A 81 9.93 -11.77 -0.43
CA PRO A 81 9.91 -11.75 -1.89
C PRO A 81 10.00 -10.36 -2.51
N VAL A 82 9.47 -9.35 -1.81
CA VAL A 82 9.39 -7.96 -2.26
C VAL A 82 10.71 -7.23 -2.03
N CYS A 83 11.10 -7.05 -0.77
CA CYS A 83 12.22 -6.18 -0.38
C CYS A 83 13.52 -6.90 -0.03
N LYS A 84 13.54 -8.24 -0.16
CA LYS A 84 14.70 -9.11 0.14
C LYS A 84 15.22 -9.08 1.58
N LYS A 85 14.57 -8.36 2.51
CA LYS A 85 14.90 -8.38 3.94
C LYS A 85 14.62 -9.74 4.59
N GLN A 86 15.39 -10.09 5.61
CA GLN A 86 15.20 -11.35 6.34
C GLN A 86 13.88 -11.35 7.11
N ILE A 87 13.11 -12.43 6.96
CA ILE A 87 11.80 -12.57 7.62
C ILE A 87 12.02 -12.86 9.10
N GLN A 88 11.53 -11.99 9.97
CA GLN A 88 11.62 -12.16 11.43
C GLN A 88 10.49 -13.07 11.93
N MET A 89 9.26 -12.81 11.52
CA MET A 89 8.10 -13.64 11.84
C MET A 89 7.02 -13.57 10.75
N VAL A 90 6.03 -14.44 10.85
CA VAL A 90 4.86 -14.47 9.96
C VAL A 90 3.60 -14.44 10.82
N ILE A 91 2.71 -13.49 10.55
CA ILE A 91 1.46 -13.31 11.27
C ILE A 91 0.30 -13.67 10.33
N ARG A 92 -0.64 -14.49 10.79
CA ARG A 92 -1.89 -14.72 10.05
C ARG A 92 -2.83 -13.55 10.28
N ILE A 93 -3.39 -12.98 9.22
CA ILE A 93 -4.41 -11.94 9.31
C ILE A 93 -5.78 -12.54 8.99
N PHE A 94 -6.80 -12.06 9.70
CA PHE A 94 -8.20 -12.29 9.39
C PHE A 94 -8.84 -10.92 9.09
N MET A 95 -9.53 -10.81 7.97
CA MET A 95 -10.36 -9.64 7.64
C MET A 95 -11.78 -9.95 8.10
N GLY A 96 -12.43 -9.00 8.78
CA GLY A 96 -13.80 -9.12 9.32
C GLY A 96 -14.56 -7.82 9.12
#